data_AF-A0A965RL87-F1
#
_entry.id   AF-A0A965RL87-F1
#
_cell.length_a   1.000
_cell.length_b   1.000
_cell.length_c   1.000
_cell.angle_alpha   90.00
_cell.angle_beta   90.00
_cell.angle_gamma   90.00
#
_symmetry.space_group_name_H-M   'P 1'
#
loop_
_entity.id
_entity.type
_entity.pdbx_description
1 polymer ?
#
loop_
_entity_poly.entity_id
_entity_poly.type
_entity_poly.pdbx_seq_one_letter_code
_entity_poly.pdbx_strand_id
1 'polypeptide(L)'
;MQILNIEESHELERCEVVIKQGLKTFIEVGEALFIIRDKRLYRNEFNTFEDYCQQKWHLGKRYVNQLIQASEVISNLGAMAPILPESERQVRPLTSLEPEIQKEVWKEVVEQSEETRQPITAARVQSVVNDWKPVNQEIKEVKNEPMFAISTPEELLKKAKEVAKERAEVKRQIIDQKGSTEVIPLEDLELINKMKNGETVVLNMNTNFHAMKWAKDNERFQQIDRWSDWGNPFLIGGDGNRDTVCESFKVYFNLKLELNQKVKQLKGKALGCHCYPLRCHGEHLKQLADEN
;
A
#
# COMPACT_ATOMS: atom_id res chain seq x y z
N MET A 1 -25.87 24.15 -25.61
CA MET A 1 -25.69 22.73 -25.32
C MET A 1 -25.49 22.04 -26.66
N GLN A 2 -24.28 21.58 -26.97
CA GLN A 2 -24.01 20.94 -28.27
C GLN A 2 -24.62 19.54 -28.27
N ILE A 3 -25.37 19.22 -29.34
CA ILE A 3 -26.01 17.93 -29.54
C ILE A 3 -25.03 17.07 -30.33
N LEU A 4 -24.72 15.88 -29.80
CA LEU A 4 -23.85 14.91 -30.47
C LEU A 4 -24.48 14.49 -31.79
N ASN A 5 -23.68 14.48 -32.84
CA ASN A 5 -24.13 13.94 -34.12
C ASN A 5 -24.24 12.41 -34.06
N ILE A 6 -24.80 11.78 -35.10
CA ILE A 6 -25.09 10.33 -35.09
C ILE A 6 -23.82 9.49 -34.94
N GLU A 7 -22.70 9.89 -35.56
CA GLU A 7 -21.42 9.22 -35.39
C GLU A 7 -20.88 9.41 -33.97
N GLU A 8 -20.91 10.62 -33.43
CA GLU A 8 -20.49 10.93 -32.06
C GLU A 8 -21.35 10.20 -31.01
N SER A 9 -22.65 10.02 -31.27
CA SER A 9 -23.57 9.29 -30.41
C SER A 9 -23.31 7.78 -30.46
N HIS A 10 -23.00 7.21 -31.64
CA HIS A 10 -22.60 5.81 -31.77
C HIS A 10 -21.18 5.55 -31.24
N GLU A 11 -20.27 6.52 -31.34
CA GLU A 11 -18.93 6.47 -30.76
C GLU A 11 -19.03 6.55 -29.24
N LEU A 12 -19.89 7.42 -28.70
CA LEU A 12 -20.20 7.50 -27.27
C LEU A 12 -20.82 6.20 -26.77
N GLU A 13 -21.79 5.63 -27.46
CA GLU A 13 -22.42 4.36 -27.06
C GLU A 13 -21.41 3.18 -27.09
N ARG A 14 -20.49 3.15 -28.07
CA ARG A 14 -19.36 2.21 -28.10
C ARG A 14 -18.38 2.45 -26.95
N CYS A 15 -18.02 3.69 -26.66
CA CYS A 15 -17.18 4.05 -25.53
C CYS A 15 -17.87 3.70 -24.21
N GLU A 16 -19.17 3.90 -24.05
CA GLU A 16 -19.95 3.55 -22.86
C GLU A 16 -20.08 2.03 -22.68
N VAL A 17 -20.16 1.25 -23.77
CA VAL A 17 -20.08 -0.22 -23.73
C VAL A 17 -18.68 -0.69 -23.31
N VAL A 18 -17.62 -0.08 -23.83
CA VAL A 18 -16.22 -0.34 -23.43
C VAL A 18 -15.96 0.11 -21.99
N ILE A 19 -16.53 1.23 -21.54
CA ILE A 19 -16.48 1.71 -20.14
C ILE A 19 -17.24 0.75 -19.22
N LYS A 20 -18.43 0.27 -19.64
CA LYS A 20 -19.19 -0.77 -18.93
C LYS A 20 -18.48 -2.14 -18.92
N GLN A 21 -17.56 -2.40 -19.85
CA GLN A 21 -16.81 -3.66 -19.97
C GLN A 21 -15.38 -3.60 -19.42
N GLY A 22 -14.85 -2.43 -19.09
CA GLY A 22 -13.44 -2.22 -18.67
C GLY A 22 -13.00 -3.04 -17.45
N LEU A 23 -13.98 -3.52 -16.68
CA LEU A 23 -13.87 -4.45 -15.58
C LEU A 23 -13.78 -5.92 -16.00
N LYS A 24 -14.67 -6.33 -16.90
CA LYS A 24 -14.83 -7.73 -17.31
C LYS A 24 -13.71 -8.20 -18.21
N THR A 25 -13.12 -7.31 -19.01
CA THR A 25 -12.11 -7.70 -19.99
C THR A 25 -10.87 -8.33 -19.34
N PHE A 26 -10.36 -7.78 -18.22
CA PHE A 26 -9.16 -8.35 -17.59
C PHE A 26 -9.47 -9.65 -16.82
N ILE A 27 -10.68 -9.76 -16.26
CA ILE A 27 -11.14 -10.95 -15.53
C ILE A 27 -11.33 -12.11 -16.52
N GLU A 28 -12.14 -11.91 -17.56
CA GLU A 28 -12.46 -12.92 -18.58
C GLU A 28 -11.19 -13.36 -19.33
N VAL A 29 -10.30 -12.42 -19.66
CA VAL A 29 -9.01 -12.75 -20.28
C VAL A 29 -8.12 -13.53 -19.31
N GLY A 30 -8.08 -13.13 -18.02
CA GLY A 30 -7.34 -13.85 -16.98
C GLY A 30 -7.82 -15.30 -16.81
N GLU A 31 -9.14 -15.51 -16.71
CA GLU A 31 -9.78 -16.82 -16.60
C GLU A 31 -9.52 -17.70 -17.83
N ALA A 32 -9.65 -17.12 -19.04
CA ALA A 32 -9.37 -17.83 -20.28
C ALA A 32 -7.90 -18.26 -20.37
N LEU A 33 -6.97 -17.35 -20.04
CA LEU A 33 -5.53 -17.63 -20.00
C LEU A 33 -5.18 -18.69 -18.95
N PHE A 34 -5.84 -18.68 -17.79
CA PHE A 34 -5.72 -19.72 -16.76
C PHE A 34 -6.13 -21.08 -17.30
N ILE A 35 -7.31 -21.19 -17.92
CA ILE A 35 -7.84 -22.44 -18.48
C ILE A 35 -6.92 -22.98 -19.58
N ILE A 36 -6.44 -22.12 -20.48
CA ILE A 36 -5.53 -22.49 -21.57
C ILE A 36 -4.21 -23.03 -21.02
N ARG A 37 -3.64 -22.38 -20.00
CA ARG A 37 -2.41 -22.79 -19.32
C ARG A 37 -2.59 -24.15 -18.64
N ASP A 38 -3.58 -24.25 -17.77
CA ASP A 38 -3.78 -25.40 -16.88
C ASP A 38 -4.14 -26.68 -17.64
N LYS A 39 -5.05 -26.58 -18.62
CA LYS A 39 -5.42 -27.71 -19.51
C LYS A 39 -4.43 -27.94 -20.65
N ARG A 40 -3.36 -27.13 -20.72
CA ARG A 40 -2.33 -27.14 -21.78
C ARG A 40 -2.93 -27.13 -23.19
N LEU A 41 -3.89 -26.23 -23.45
CA LEU A 41 -4.62 -26.17 -24.73
C LEU A 41 -3.76 -25.62 -25.89
N TYR A 42 -2.63 -25.00 -25.56
CA TYR A 42 -1.67 -24.46 -26.53
C TYR A 42 -0.77 -25.54 -27.19
N ARG A 43 -0.72 -26.75 -26.63
CA ARG A 43 0.27 -27.80 -26.96
C ARG A 43 0.25 -28.30 -28.41
N ASN A 44 -0.80 -28.00 -29.16
CA ASN A 44 -0.93 -28.41 -30.56
C ASN A 44 -0.01 -27.62 -31.50
N GLU A 45 0.21 -26.34 -31.18
CA GLU A 45 0.95 -25.40 -32.04
C GLU A 45 2.19 -24.81 -31.33
N PHE A 46 2.24 -24.85 -30.00
CA PHE A 46 3.29 -24.19 -29.20
C PHE A 46 3.85 -25.13 -28.14
N ASN A 47 5.16 -25.06 -27.92
CA ASN A 47 5.86 -25.89 -26.94
C ASN A 47 5.62 -25.42 -25.50
N THR A 48 5.52 -24.11 -25.28
CA THR A 48 5.28 -23.49 -23.97
C THR A 48 4.09 -22.55 -23.98
N PHE A 49 3.49 -22.33 -22.80
CA PHE A 49 2.38 -21.40 -22.66
C PHE A 49 2.84 -19.96 -22.94
N GLU A 50 4.07 -19.63 -22.52
CA GLU A 50 4.70 -18.35 -22.79
C GLU A 50 4.88 -18.10 -24.29
N ASP A 51 5.33 -19.09 -25.06
CA ASP A 51 5.43 -18.99 -26.53
C ASP A 51 4.07 -18.71 -27.16
N TYR A 52 3.04 -19.43 -26.71
CA TYR A 52 1.67 -19.20 -27.16
C TYR A 52 1.21 -17.75 -26.88
N CYS A 53 1.38 -17.26 -25.66
CA CYS A 53 0.98 -15.91 -25.28
C CYS A 53 1.74 -14.84 -26.08
N GLN A 54 3.05 -15.02 -26.26
CA GLN A 54 3.90 -14.05 -26.92
C GLN A 54 3.71 -14.05 -28.44
N GLN A 55 3.65 -15.23 -29.07
CA GLN A 55 3.60 -15.35 -30.52
C GLN A 55 2.18 -15.16 -31.08
N LYS A 56 1.15 -15.67 -30.39
CA LYS A 56 -0.24 -15.58 -30.84
C LYS A 56 -0.93 -14.27 -30.44
N TRP A 57 -0.61 -13.75 -29.26
CA TRP A 57 -1.32 -12.60 -28.67
C TRP A 57 -0.42 -11.39 -28.42
N HIS A 58 0.90 -11.50 -28.65
CA HIS A 58 1.87 -10.45 -28.34
C HIS A 58 1.84 -10.02 -26.87
N LEU A 59 1.44 -10.92 -25.97
CA LEU A 59 1.35 -10.67 -24.54
C LEU A 59 2.60 -11.18 -23.82
N GLY A 60 3.28 -10.27 -23.12
CA GLY A 60 4.43 -10.64 -22.30
C GLY A 60 4.04 -11.46 -21.07
N LYS A 61 4.89 -12.42 -20.69
CA LYS A 61 4.70 -13.32 -19.53
C LYS A 61 4.26 -12.61 -18.25
N ARG A 62 4.86 -11.45 -17.94
CA ARG A 62 4.53 -10.68 -16.73
C ARG A 62 3.07 -10.21 -16.73
N TYR A 63 2.60 -9.68 -17.86
CA TYR A 63 1.25 -9.17 -17.99
C TYR A 63 0.22 -10.30 -17.95
N VAL A 64 0.50 -11.42 -18.63
CA VAL A 64 -0.33 -12.63 -18.58
C VAL A 64 -0.49 -13.14 -17.14
N ASN A 65 0.60 -13.25 -16.40
CA ASN A 65 0.53 -13.69 -15.00
C ASN A 65 -0.25 -12.71 -14.13
N GLN A 66 -0.16 -11.41 -14.37
CA GLN A 66 -0.95 -10.40 -13.66
C GLN A 66 -2.45 -10.57 -13.92
N LEU A 67 -2.85 -10.79 -15.17
CA LEU A 67 -4.25 -11.02 -15.52
C LEU A 67 -4.81 -12.27 -14.84
N ILE A 68 -4.06 -13.39 -14.88
CA ILE A 68 -4.45 -14.65 -14.24
C ILE A 68 -4.62 -14.46 -12.72
N GLN A 69 -3.61 -13.87 -12.05
CA GLN A 69 -3.68 -13.63 -10.60
C GLN A 69 -4.82 -12.68 -10.23
N ALA A 70 -5.05 -11.64 -11.03
CA ALA A 70 -6.13 -10.70 -10.78
C ALA A 70 -7.51 -11.39 -10.92
N SER A 71 -7.71 -12.26 -11.91
CA SER A 71 -8.95 -13.04 -12.02
C SER A 71 -9.17 -13.98 -10.84
N GLU A 72 -8.12 -14.65 -10.36
CA GLU A 72 -8.19 -15.52 -9.17
C GLU A 72 -8.61 -14.73 -7.92
N VAL A 73 -8.03 -13.54 -7.70
CA VAL A 73 -8.44 -12.67 -6.59
C VAL A 73 -9.89 -12.25 -6.70
N ILE A 74 -10.35 -11.83 -7.89
CA ILE A 74 -11.76 -11.46 -8.09
C ILE A 74 -12.69 -12.63 -7.77
N SER A 75 -12.33 -13.85 -8.20
CA SER A 75 -13.07 -15.06 -7.85
C SER A 75 -13.11 -15.28 -6.34
N ASN A 76 -12.01 -15.04 -5.61
CA ASN A 76 -11.95 -15.18 -4.15
C ASN A 76 -12.80 -14.13 -3.42
N LEU A 77 -12.87 -12.89 -3.93
CA LEU A 77 -13.77 -11.86 -3.38
C LEU A 77 -15.23 -12.30 -3.47
N GLY A 78 -15.58 -13.00 -4.56
CA GLY A 78 -16.89 -13.60 -4.81
C GLY A 78 -18.02 -12.58 -5.03
N ALA A 79 -19.23 -13.08 -5.29
CA ALA A 79 -20.42 -12.26 -5.56
C ALA A 79 -20.92 -11.44 -4.35
N MET A 80 -20.33 -11.65 -3.17
CA MET A 80 -20.71 -11.00 -1.91
C MET A 80 -19.79 -9.81 -1.57
N ALA A 81 -18.86 -9.44 -2.45
CA ALA A 81 -18.11 -8.20 -2.30
C ALA A 81 -19.08 -7.01 -2.40
N PRO A 82 -19.01 -6.01 -1.48
CA PRO A 82 -19.94 -4.88 -1.48
C PRO A 82 -19.92 -4.10 -2.80
N ILE A 83 -18.72 -3.95 -3.37
CA ILE A 83 -18.41 -3.34 -4.67
C ILE A 83 -17.24 -4.15 -5.25
N LEU A 84 -17.20 -4.40 -6.56
CA LEU A 84 -16.06 -5.08 -7.19
C LEU A 84 -14.95 -4.09 -7.60
N PRO A 85 -13.66 -4.47 -7.52
CA PRO A 85 -12.55 -3.61 -7.97
C PRO A 85 -12.65 -3.29 -9.45
N GLU A 86 -12.80 -2.02 -9.81
CA GLU A 86 -12.97 -1.45 -11.17
C GLU A 86 -11.77 -1.63 -12.13
N SER A 87 -10.59 -2.01 -11.63
CA SER A 87 -9.42 -2.20 -12.47
C SER A 87 -8.43 -3.22 -11.91
N GLU A 88 -7.67 -3.88 -12.81
CA GLU A 88 -6.58 -4.78 -12.42
C GLU A 88 -5.58 -4.09 -11.46
N ARG A 89 -5.37 -2.78 -11.59
CA ARG A 89 -4.46 -2.03 -10.72
C ARG A 89 -4.93 -1.99 -9.26
N GLN A 90 -6.24 -1.96 -9.01
CA GLN A 90 -6.81 -2.06 -7.67
C GLN A 90 -6.68 -3.49 -7.12
N VAL A 91 -6.77 -4.51 -7.98
CA VAL A 91 -6.66 -5.92 -7.58
C VAL A 91 -5.22 -6.32 -7.28
N ARG A 92 -4.26 -5.79 -8.04
CA ARG A 92 -2.85 -6.19 -8.01
C ARG A 92 -2.22 -6.24 -6.61
N PRO A 93 -2.45 -5.28 -5.69
CA PRO A 93 -1.92 -5.38 -4.33
C PRO A 93 -2.42 -6.61 -3.56
N LEU A 94 -3.66 -7.03 -3.78
CA LEU A 94 -4.30 -8.15 -3.09
C LEU A 94 -3.70 -9.51 -3.49
N THR A 95 -3.06 -9.63 -4.66
CA THR A 95 -2.46 -10.90 -5.12
C THR A 95 -1.31 -11.38 -4.23
N SER A 96 -0.77 -10.50 -3.39
CA SER A 96 0.29 -10.82 -2.41
C SER A 96 -0.23 -11.46 -1.11
N LEU A 97 -1.56 -11.49 -0.95
CA LEU A 97 -2.25 -11.95 0.24
C LEU A 97 -2.83 -13.37 0.04
N GLU A 98 -2.94 -14.12 1.14
CA GLU A 98 -3.62 -15.41 1.14
C GLU A 98 -5.13 -15.25 0.84
N PRO A 99 -5.76 -16.19 0.12
CA PRO A 99 -7.17 -16.10 -0.28
C PRO A 99 -8.14 -15.79 0.86
N GLU A 100 -7.87 -16.32 2.05
CA GLU A 100 -8.72 -16.20 3.25
C GLU A 100 -8.83 -14.76 3.76
N ILE A 101 -7.87 -13.88 3.44
CA ILE A 101 -7.89 -12.47 3.88
C ILE A 101 -8.21 -11.48 2.78
N GLN A 102 -8.08 -11.86 1.50
CA GLN A 102 -8.32 -10.93 0.38
C GLN A 102 -9.69 -10.26 0.48
N LYS A 103 -10.72 -11.02 0.88
CA LYS A 103 -12.09 -10.51 1.06
C LYS A 103 -12.21 -9.48 2.19
N GLU A 104 -11.60 -9.74 3.33
CA GLU A 104 -11.66 -8.86 4.49
C GLU A 104 -10.88 -7.56 4.26
N VAL A 105 -9.71 -7.68 3.62
CA VAL A 105 -8.92 -6.50 3.19
C VAL A 105 -9.72 -5.64 2.22
N TRP A 106 -10.38 -6.26 1.24
CA TRP A 106 -11.19 -5.52 0.29
C TRP A 106 -12.40 -4.85 0.95
N LYS A 107 -13.06 -5.53 1.90
CA LYS A 107 -14.15 -4.95 2.68
C LYS A 107 -13.70 -3.70 3.43
N GLU A 108 -12.56 -3.75 4.11
CA GLU A 108 -12.00 -2.59 4.80
C GLU A 108 -11.65 -1.44 3.85
N VAL A 109 -11.13 -1.73 2.66
CA VAL A 109 -10.89 -0.71 1.62
C VAL A 109 -12.18 0.02 1.25
N VAL A 110 -13.29 -0.71 1.07
CA VAL A 110 -14.60 -0.12 0.75
C VAL A 110 -15.10 0.73 1.92
N GLU A 111 -15.04 0.22 3.14
CA GLU A 111 -15.45 0.96 4.35
C GLU A 111 -14.65 2.27 4.51
N GLN A 112 -13.32 2.22 4.39
CA GLN A 112 -12.48 3.43 4.43
C GLN A 112 -12.80 4.42 3.31
N SER A 113 -13.17 3.93 2.13
CA SER A 113 -13.57 4.76 0.98
C SER A 113 -14.89 5.48 1.26
N GLU A 114 -15.87 4.77 1.80
CA GLU A 114 -17.19 5.31 2.17
C GLU A 114 -17.09 6.36 3.29
N GLU A 115 -16.33 6.06 4.34
CA GLU A 115 -16.12 6.97 5.48
C GLU A 115 -15.45 8.28 5.06
N THR A 116 -14.42 8.18 4.21
CA THR A 116 -13.66 9.36 3.75
C THR A 116 -14.28 10.03 2.53
N ARG A 117 -15.28 9.39 1.89
CA ARG A 117 -15.85 9.78 0.59
C ARG A 117 -14.81 9.99 -0.51
N GLN A 118 -13.70 9.26 -0.44
CA GLN A 118 -12.62 9.30 -1.43
C GLN A 118 -12.68 8.07 -2.34
N PRO A 119 -12.28 8.17 -3.61
CA PRO A 119 -12.34 7.04 -4.54
C PRO A 119 -11.37 5.91 -4.15
N ILE A 120 -11.75 4.68 -4.47
CA ILE A 120 -10.88 3.49 -4.29
C ILE A 120 -9.76 3.55 -5.33
N THR A 121 -8.56 3.97 -4.93
CA THR A 121 -7.38 3.99 -5.79
C THR A 121 -6.47 2.80 -5.51
N ALA A 122 -5.65 2.39 -6.49
CA ALA A 122 -4.64 1.35 -6.29
C ALA A 122 -3.70 1.65 -5.10
N ALA A 123 -3.36 2.93 -4.87
CA ALA A 123 -2.55 3.36 -3.74
C ALA A 123 -3.25 3.13 -2.39
N ARG A 124 -4.55 3.41 -2.31
CA ARG A 124 -5.37 3.11 -1.12
C ARG A 124 -5.41 1.62 -0.84
N VAL A 125 -5.72 0.80 -1.85
CA VAL A 125 -5.73 -0.66 -1.70
C VAL A 125 -4.37 -1.14 -1.21
N GLN A 126 -3.28 -0.63 -1.80
CA GLN A 126 -1.94 -0.98 -1.38
C GLN A 126 -1.67 -0.61 0.08
N SER A 127 -2.15 0.54 0.56
CA SER A 127 -2.04 0.95 1.97
C SER A 127 -2.68 -0.06 2.89
N VAL A 128 -3.95 -0.39 2.69
CA VAL A 128 -4.68 -1.36 3.52
C VAL A 128 -4.02 -2.74 3.46
N VAL A 129 -3.59 -3.18 2.27
CA VAL A 129 -2.82 -4.43 2.12
C VAL A 129 -1.56 -4.44 3.00
N ASN A 130 -0.86 -3.31 3.17
CA ASN A 130 0.32 -3.26 4.03
C ASN A 130 -0.02 -3.40 5.50
N ASP A 131 -1.14 -2.82 5.95
CA ASP A 131 -1.62 -2.93 7.32
C ASP A 131 -1.96 -4.39 7.67
N TRP A 132 -2.37 -5.15 6.66
CA TRP A 132 -2.70 -6.58 6.77
C TRP A 132 -1.54 -7.55 6.54
N LYS A 133 -0.36 -7.07 6.12
CA LYS A 133 0.82 -7.95 5.92
C LYS A 133 1.21 -8.76 7.15
N PRO A 134 1.19 -8.22 8.39
CA PRO A 134 1.48 -9.01 9.58
C PRO A 134 0.49 -10.17 9.75
N VAL A 135 -0.82 -9.91 9.59
CA VAL A 135 -1.87 -10.94 9.70
C VAL A 135 -1.71 -12.00 8.61
N ASN A 136 -1.41 -11.59 7.38
CA ASN A 136 -1.13 -12.50 6.26
C ASN A 136 0.06 -13.44 6.56
N GLN A 137 1.09 -12.90 7.22
CA GLN A 137 2.26 -13.70 7.60
C GLN A 137 1.90 -14.74 8.66
N GLU A 138 1.09 -14.38 9.66
CA GLU A 138 0.58 -15.36 10.64
C GLU A 138 -0.23 -16.47 9.97
N ILE A 139 -1.08 -16.14 8.99
CA ILE A 139 -1.85 -17.16 8.25
C ILE A 139 -0.92 -18.12 7.51
N LYS A 140 0.13 -17.61 6.86
CA LYS A 140 1.13 -18.46 6.18
C LYS A 140 1.86 -19.37 7.16
N GLU A 141 2.21 -18.87 8.34
CA GLU A 141 2.87 -19.66 9.38
C GLU A 141 1.93 -20.77 9.90
N VAL A 142 0.68 -20.44 10.22
CA VAL A 142 -0.32 -21.42 10.69
C VAL A 142 -0.64 -22.48 9.63
N LYS A 143 -0.69 -22.13 8.35
CA LYS A 143 -0.91 -23.10 7.25
C LYS A 143 0.25 -24.09 7.08
N ASN A 144 1.45 -23.71 7.49
CA ASN A 144 2.66 -24.54 7.37
C ASN A 144 2.94 -25.40 8.61
N GLU A 145 2.22 -25.22 9.73
CA GLU A 145 2.37 -26.05 10.92
C GLU A 145 1.78 -27.46 10.69
N PRO A 146 2.55 -28.55 10.95
CA PRO A 146 2.01 -29.89 10.86
C PRO A 146 1.02 -30.10 12.00
N MET A 147 -0.24 -30.32 11.64
CA MET A 147 -1.39 -30.54 12.52
C MET A 147 -2.07 -29.25 13.00
N PHE A 148 -2.88 -28.64 12.13
CA PHE A 148 -4.03 -27.87 12.59
C PHE A 148 -5.34 -28.35 11.98
N ALA A 149 -6.13 -28.96 12.87
CA ALA A 149 -7.58 -29.07 12.81
C ALA A 149 -8.19 -27.68 13.13
N ILE A 150 -8.07 -26.73 12.21
CA ILE A 150 -8.86 -25.50 12.25
C ILE A 150 -9.91 -25.66 11.17
N SER A 151 -11.17 -25.73 11.59
CA SER A 151 -12.27 -26.22 10.76
C SER A 151 -12.80 -25.16 9.79
N THR A 152 -12.44 -23.88 9.94
CA THR A 152 -12.96 -22.80 9.08
C THR A 152 -11.95 -21.66 8.82
N PRO A 153 -12.04 -20.96 7.66
CA PRO A 153 -11.29 -19.74 7.37
C PRO A 153 -11.48 -18.60 8.40
N GLU A 154 -12.65 -18.51 9.02
CA GLU A 154 -12.96 -17.48 10.02
C GLU A 154 -12.16 -17.67 11.32
N GLU A 155 -12.03 -18.91 11.79
CA GLU A 155 -11.22 -19.25 12.96
C GLU A 155 -9.73 -18.98 12.72
N LEU A 156 -9.24 -19.32 11.52
CA LEU A 156 -7.86 -19.03 11.09
C LEU A 156 -7.58 -17.53 11.15
N LEU A 157 -8.49 -16.73 10.58
CA LEU A 157 -8.39 -15.29 10.55
C LEU A 157 -8.38 -14.68 11.96
N LYS A 158 -9.27 -15.14 12.84
CA LYS A 158 -9.36 -14.64 14.22
C LYS A 158 -8.06 -14.89 14.97
N LYS A 159 -7.54 -16.12 14.92
CA LYS A 159 -6.27 -16.49 15.56
C LYS A 159 -5.11 -15.68 15.00
N ALA A 160 -5.03 -15.52 13.68
CA ALA A 160 -3.99 -14.72 13.03
C ALA A 160 -4.02 -13.24 13.46
N LYS A 161 -5.21 -12.64 13.59
CA LYS A 161 -5.36 -11.26 14.11
C LYS A 161 -4.89 -11.13 15.56
N GLU A 162 -5.24 -12.09 16.42
CA GLU A 162 -4.81 -12.12 17.83
C GLU A 162 -3.28 -12.22 17.95
N VAL A 163 -2.67 -13.19 17.25
CA VAL A 163 -1.21 -13.38 17.26
C VAL A 163 -0.48 -12.15 16.68
N ALA A 164 -0.96 -11.59 15.57
CA ALA A 164 -0.38 -10.38 14.98
C ALA A 164 -0.42 -9.20 15.97
N LYS A 165 -1.51 -9.06 16.73
CA LYS A 165 -1.65 -8.02 17.77
C LYS A 165 -0.67 -8.24 18.93
N GLU A 166 -0.54 -9.47 19.42
CA GLU A 166 0.42 -9.82 20.48
C GLU A 166 1.87 -9.55 20.03
N ARG A 167 2.24 -9.98 18.82
CA ARG A 167 3.57 -9.71 18.26
C ARG A 167 3.83 -8.21 18.08
N ALA A 168 2.82 -7.44 17.65
CA ALA A 168 2.91 -5.99 17.56
C ALA A 168 3.14 -5.35 18.93
N GLU A 169 2.48 -5.85 19.98
CA GLU A 169 2.67 -5.38 21.35
C GLU A 169 4.07 -5.69 21.89
N VAL A 170 4.56 -6.92 21.71
CA VAL A 170 5.93 -7.30 22.07
C VAL A 170 6.94 -6.42 21.34
N LYS A 171 6.74 -6.16 20.03
CA LYS A 171 7.60 -5.26 19.26
C LYS A 171 7.58 -3.83 19.82
N ARG A 172 6.42 -3.31 20.23
CA ARG A 172 6.30 -2.00 20.89
C ARG A 172 7.10 -1.97 22.19
N GLN A 173 6.96 -2.99 23.04
CA GLN A 173 7.70 -3.11 24.30
C GLN A 173 9.22 -3.16 24.08
N ILE A 174 9.69 -3.92 23.08
CA ILE A 174 11.11 -3.97 22.72
C ILE A 174 11.62 -2.59 22.28
N ILE A 175 10.86 -1.87 21.45
CA ILE A 175 11.22 -0.51 21.00
C ILE A 175 11.26 0.46 22.19
N ASP A 176 10.29 0.36 23.10
CA ASP A 176 10.25 1.19 24.31
C ASP A 176 11.45 0.92 25.23
N GLN A 177 11.81 -0.35 25.43
CA GLN A 177 13.02 -0.75 26.15
C GLN A 177 14.29 -0.16 25.52
N LYS A 178 14.40 -0.20 24.18
CA LYS A 178 15.53 0.41 23.46
C LYS A 178 15.62 1.92 23.67
N GLY A 179 14.49 2.61 23.80
CA GLY A 179 14.45 4.05 24.06
C GLY A 179 14.61 4.44 25.54
N SER A 180 14.73 3.46 26.45
CA SER A 180 14.72 3.66 27.91
C SER A 180 16.03 3.23 28.60
N THR A 181 17.12 3.09 27.85
CA THR A 181 18.43 2.75 28.45
C THR A 181 19.00 3.91 29.27
N GLU A 182 19.76 3.62 30.32
CA GLU A 182 20.38 4.64 31.20
C GLU A 182 21.26 5.62 30.44
N VAL A 183 22.00 5.12 29.44
CA VAL A 183 22.85 5.94 28.57
C VAL A 183 22.07 6.28 27.31
N ILE A 184 21.87 7.59 27.06
CA ILE A 184 21.27 8.11 25.85
C ILE A 184 22.38 8.37 24.81
N PRO A 185 22.31 7.82 23.59
CA PRO A 185 23.26 8.14 22.52
C PRO A 185 23.33 9.64 22.22
N LEU A 186 24.51 10.14 21.85
CA LEU A 186 24.73 11.58 21.60
C LEU A 186 23.81 12.14 20.51
N GLU A 187 23.61 11.40 19.41
CA GLU A 187 22.71 11.80 18.32
C GLU A 187 21.26 12.01 18.81
N ASP A 188 20.75 11.09 19.63
CA ASP A 188 19.42 11.19 20.21
C ASP A 188 19.32 12.35 21.20
N LEU A 189 20.36 12.58 22.00
CA LEU A 189 20.42 13.71 22.93
C LEU A 189 20.39 15.07 22.20
N GLU A 190 21.11 15.19 21.08
CA GLU A 190 21.09 16.38 20.23
C GLU A 190 19.68 16.63 19.64
N LEU A 191 19.03 15.57 19.12
CA LEU A 191 17.66 15.66 18.61
C LEU A 191 16.68 16.09 19.71
N ILE A 192 16.80 15.53 20.92
CA ILE A 192 15.97 15.90 22.08
C ILE A 192 16.18 17.38 22.44
N ASN A 193 17.42 17.86 22.46
CA ASN A 193 17.71 19.25 22.81
C ASN A 193 17.16 20.24 21.76
N LYS A 194 17.29 19.93 20.46
CA LYS A 194 16.67 20.71 19.38
C LYS A 194 15.16 20.80 19.56
N MET A 195 14.50 19.67 19.83
CA MET A 195 13.06 19.68 20.12
C MET A 195 12.74 20.49 21.37
N LYS A 196 13.47 20.36 22.48
CA LYS A 196 13.26 21.19 23.68
C LYS A 196 13.33 22.69 23.38
N ASN A 197 14.16 23.10 22.42
CA ASN A 197 14.27 24.48 21.95
C ASN A 197 13.16 24.92 20.96
N GLY A 198 12.22 24.03 20.65
CA GLY A 198 11.10 24.30 19.75
C GLY A 198 11.37 24.01 18.28
N GLU A 199 12.54 23.47 17.93
CA GLU A 199 12.87 23.12 16.55
C GLU A 199 12.15 21.85 16.11
N THR A 200 11.65 21.83 14.87
CA THR A 200 11.23 20.58 14.24
C THR A 200 12.46 19.76 13.87
N VAL A 201 12.44 18.45 14.11
CA VAL A 201 13.57 17.56 13.76
C VAL A 201 13.09 16.42 12.88
N VAL A 202 13.98 15.87 12.05
CA VAL A 202 13.75 14.60 11.34
C VAL A 202 14.56 13.54 12.07
N LEU A 203 13.95 12.40 12.37
CA LEU A 203 14.64 11.28 13.02
C LEU A 203 14.38 9.97 12.29
N ASN A 204 15.29 9.01 12.49
CA ASN A 204 15.12 7.66 11.96
C ASN A 204 14.43 6.76 12.99
N MET A 205 13.25 6.23 12.64
CA MET A 205 12.46 5.35 13.52
C MET A 205 13.13 4.00 13.83
N ASN A 206 14.19 3.64 13.11
CA ASN A 206 14.93 2.39 13.27
C ASN A 206 16.23 2.54 14.07
N THR A 207 16.64 3.77 14.41
CA THR A 207 17.91 4.01 15.11
C THR A 207 17.76 5.00 16.28
N ASN A 208 16.96 6.05 16.14
CA ASN A 208 16.81 7.10 17.16
C ASN A 208 15.69 6.77 18.16
N PHE A 209 15.86 5.68 18.91
CA PHE A 209 14.83 5.15 19.80
C PHE A 209 14.54 6.06 21.00
N HIS A 210 15.56 6.70 21.58
CA HIS A 210 15.40 7.59 22.75
C HIS A 210 14.74 8.91 22.36
N ALA A 211 15.18 9.52 21.27
CA ALA A 211 14.58 10.75 20.74
C ALA A 211 13.13 10.50 20.32
N MET A 212 12.86 9.35 19.69
CA MET A 212 11.50 8.93 19.34
C MET A 212 10.65 8.70 20.59
N LYS A 213 11.18 8.02 21.63
CA LYS A 213 10.45 7.81 22.89
C LYS A 213 10.13 9.14 23.56
N TRP A 214 11.12 10.01 23.74
CA TRP A 214 10.93 11.33 24.32
C TRP A 214 9.87 12.13 23.56
N ALA A 215 9.91 12.11 22.21
CA ALA A 215 8.92 12.81 21.40
C ALA A 215 7.51 12.23 21.58
N LYS A 216 7.36 10.90 21.69
CA LYS A 216 6.05 10.27 21.95
C LYS A 216 5.51 10.61 23.34
N ASP A 217 6.34 10.49 24.37
CA ASP A 217 5.97 10.77 25.75
C ASP A 217 5.58 12.25 25.97
N ASN A 218 6.02 13.15 25.07
CA ASN A 218 5.69 14.58 25.08
C ASN A 218 4.68 14.98 23.99
N GLU A 219 4.01 14.03 23.33
CA GLU A 219 3.03 14.29 22.24
C GLU A 219 3.58 15.11 21.05
N ARG A 220 4.89 15.01 20.82
CA ARG A 220 5.64 15.72 19.77
C ARG A 220 6.10 14.81 18.63
N PHE A 221 5.65 13.55 18.59
CA PHE A 221 5.99 12.64 17.50
C PHE A 221 4.97 12.73 16.35
N GLN A 222 5.46 12.93 15.13
CA GLN A 222 4.67 12.83 13.90
C GLN A 222 5.30 11.79 12.98
N GLN A 223 4.55 10.73 12.67
CA GLN A 223 4.95 9.77 11.64
C GLN A 223 4.79 10.42 10.26
N ILE A 224 5.85 10.33 9.45
CA ILE A 224 5.91 10.88 8.08
C ILE A 224 6.33 9.83 7.06
N ASP A 225 6.19 8.54 7.40
CA ASP A 225 6.46 7.47 6.45
C ASP A 225 5.41 7.45 5.32
N ARG A 226 5.64 6.58 4.34
CA ARG A 226 4.87 6.54 3.08
C ARG A 226 3.35 6.41 3.27
N TRP A 227 2.91 5.81 4.37
CA TRP A 227 1.50 5.50 4.63
C TRP A 227 0.79 6.61 5.42
N SER A 228 1.52 7.62 5.88
CA SER A 228 0.96 8.81 6.50
C SER A 228 0.53 9.85 5.46
N ASP A 229 -0.32 10.80 5.88
CA ASP A 229 -0.66 11.99 5.08
C ASP A 229 0.57 12.80 4.64
N TRP A 230 1.66 12.73 5.41
CA TRP A 230 2.93 13.42 5.19
C TRP A 230 3.94 12.59 4.38
N GLY A 231 3.54 11.40 3.92
CA GLY A 231 4.40 10.45 3.22
C GLY A 231 4.74 10.85 1.79
N ASN A 232 5.95 10.48 1.35
CA ASN A 232 6.33 10.64 -0.04
C ASN A 232 5.69 9.54 -0.91
N PRO A 233 4.82 9.88 -1.90
CA PRO A 233 4.18 8.89 -2.75
C PRO A 233 5.13 8.26 -3.77
N PHE A 234 6.26 8.90 -4.09
CA PHE A 234 7.21 8.44 -5.10
C PHE A 234 8.16 7.37 -4.55
N LEU A 235 8.41 6.32 -5.33
CA LEU A 235 9.19 5.13 -4.97
C LEU A 235 10.62 5.20 -5.54
N ILE A 236 11.63 4.99 -4.70
CA ILE A 236 13.02 4.85 -5.16
C ILE A 236 13.14 3.61 -6.06
N GLY A 237 13.80 3.78 -7.21
CA GLY A 237 13.98 2.75 -8.23
C GLY A 237 12.81 2.65 -9.21
N GLY A 238 11.58 2.95 -8.77
CA GLY A 238 10.40 3.00 -9.64
C GLY A 238 10.21 4.35 -10.31
N ASP A 239 10.18 5.42 -9.51
CA ASP A 239 9.93 6.80 -9.94
C ASP A 239 11.22 7.64 -10.05
N GLY A 240 12.38 7.00 -9.88
CA GLY A 240 13.70 7.61 -9.98
C GLY A 240 14.61 7.31 -8.80
N ASN A 241 15.74 7.98 -8.75
CA ASN A 241 16.68 7.87 -7.63
C ASN A 241 16.20 8.71 -6.42
N ARG A 242 16.96 8.66 -5.31
CA ARG A 242 16.63 9.37 -4.06
C ARG A 242 16.42 10.87 -4.26
N ASP A 243 17.23 11.50 -5.12
CA ASP A 243 17.12 12.92 -5.41
C ASP A 243 15.84 13.23 -6.18
N THR A 244 15.57 12.46 -7.23
CA THR A 244 14.35 12.58 -8.04
C THR A 244 13.10 12.47 -7.18
N VAL A 245 12.98 11.43 -6.35
CA VAL A 245 11.78 11.24 -5.52
C VAL A 245 11.61 12.34 -4.46
N CYS A 246 12.70 12.92 -3.95
CA CYS A 246 12.63 14.02 -3.00
C CYS A 246 12.25 15.34 -3.67
N GLU A 247 12.78 15.63 -4.87
CA GLU A 247 12.37 16.82 -5.65
C GLU A 247 10.92 16.71 -6.11
N SER A 248 10.50 15.54 -6.61
CA SER A 248 9.10 15.29 -6.97
C SER A 248 8.16 15.48 -5.78
N PHE A 249 8.59 15.08 -4.57
CA PHE A 249 7.80 15.31 -3.35
C PHE A 249 7.59 16.79 -3.06
N LYS A 250 8.60 17.65 -3.23
CA LYS A 250 8.45 19.11 -3.01
C LYS A 250 7.37 19.69 -3.92
N VAL A 251 7.42 19.34 -5.20
CA VAL A 251 6.41 19.78 -6.18
C VAL A 251 5.03 19.24 -5.81
N TYR A 252 4.93 17.95 -5.52
CA TYR A 252 3.68 17.30 -5.11
C TYR A 252 3.07 17.94 -3.86
N PHE A 253 3.89 18.20 -2.83
CA PHE A 253 3.44 18.77 -1.56
C PHE A 253 2.89 20.20 -1.73
N ASN A 254 3.52 21.02 -2.58
CA ASN A 254 3.03 22.37 -2.88
C ASN A 254 1.67 22.38 -3.58
N LEU A 255 1.35 21.33 -4.35
CA LEU A 255 0.04 21.19 -4.99
C LEU A 255 -1.06 20.71 -4.03
N LYS A 256 -0.69 20.20 -2.85
CA LYS A 256 -1.63 19.75 -1.81
C LYS A 256 -2.00 20.90 -0.87
N LEU A 257 -2.82 21.83 -1.36
CA LEU A 257 -3.19 23.06 -0.65
C LEU A 257 -3.66 22.84 0.81
N GLU A 258 -4.55 21.88 1.05
CA GLU A 258 -5.05 21.59 2.40
C GLU A 258 -3.97 21.05 3.35
N LEU A 259 -3.09 20.17 2.85
CA LEU A 259 -2.01 19.59 3.65
C LEU A 259 -0.90 20.63 3.89
N ASN A 260 -0.63 21.46 2.90
CA ASN A 260 0.30 22.57 3.00
C ASN A 260 -0.12 23.56 4.11
N GLN A 261 -1.42 23.89 4.20
CA GLN A 261 -1.95 24.72 5.30
C GLN A 261 -1.72 24.10 6.69
N LYS A 262 -1.72 22.76 6.78
CA LYS A 262 -1.49 22.04 8.03
C LYS A 262 -0.01 21.92 8.40
N VAL A 263 0.94 22.26 7.53
CA VAL A 263 2.38 22.03 7.76
C VAL A 263 2.89 22.72 9.01
N LYS A 264 2.29 23.85 9.40
CA LYS A 264 2.62 24.58 10.65
C LYS A 264 2.40 23.75 11.90
N GLN A 265 1.50 22.76 11.86
CA GLN A 265 1.23 21.86 12.98
C GLN A 265 2.40 20.90 13.26
N LEU A 266 3.39 20.84 12.34
CA LEU A 266 4.62 20.08 12.50
C LEU A 266 5.70 20.84 13.27
N LYS A 267 5.50 22.13 13.55
CA LYS A 267 6.49 22.97 14.24
C LYS A 267 6.81 22.40 15.62
N GLY A 268 8.10 22.22 15.89
CA GLY A 268 8.60 21.61 17.11
C GLY A 268 8.37 20.10 17.21
N LYS A 269 7.93 19.39 16.17
CA LYS A 269 7.72 17.93 16.26
C LYS A 269 8.95 17.14 15.78
N ALA A 270 9.07 15.90 16.24
CA ALA A 270 9.90 14.88 15.61
C ALA A 270 9.16 14.25 14.44
N LEU A 271 9.69 14.44 13.23
CA LEU A 271 9.21 13.83 12.01
C LEU A 271 9.90 12.46 11.83
N GLY A 272 9.17 11.39 12.13
CA GLY A 272 9.68 10.02 12.06
C GLY A 272 9.64 9.46 10.63
N CYS A 273 10.81 9.16 10.07
CA CYS A 273 10.96 8.47 8.79
C CYS A 273 11.91 7.28 8.92
N HIS A 274 11.93 6.37 7.94
CA HIS A 274 12.94 5.30 7.87
C HIS A 274 14.15 5.66 7.01
N CYS A 275 14.09 6.77 6.24
CA CYS A 275 15.08 7.14 5.24
C CYS A 275 16.24 7.99 5.78
N TYR A 276 16.00 8.79 6.82
CA TYR A 276 17.01 9.61 7.48
C TYR A 276 18.14 8.72 8.05
N PRO A 277 19.42 9.11 8.10
CA PRO A 277 20.02 10.43 7.81
C PRO A 277 20.34 10.66 6.33
N LEU A 278 20.11 9.69 5.46
CA LEU A 278 20.19 9.96 4.02
C LEU A 278 19.08 10.93 3.62
N ARG A 279 19.32 11.67 2.53
CA ARG A 279 18.38 12.65 1.98
C ARG A 279 16.94 12.14 2.06
N CYS A 280 16.08 12.92 2.72
CA CYS A 280 14.74 12.52 3.10
C CYS A 280 13.73 13.65 2.79
N HIS A 281 12.51 13.26 2.39
CA HIS A 281 11.43 14.22 2.18
C HIS A 281 11.04 14.97 3.47
N GLY A 282 11.27 14.34 4.63
CA GLY A 282 11.07 14.95 5.94
C GLY A 282 11.88 16.23 6.16
N GLU A 283 13.03 16.38 5.50
CA GLU A 283 13.83 17.61 5.60
C GLU A 283 13.11 18.80 4.97
N HIS A 284 12.38 18.58 3.88
CA HIS A 284 11.54 19.61 3.27
C HIS A 284 10.35 19.99 4.16
N LEU A 285 9.69 18.99 4.78
CA LEU A 285 8.60 19.26 5.73
C LEU A 285 9.09 20.03 6.96
N LYS A 286 10.26 19.66 7.49
CA LYS A 286 10.93 20.41 8.56
C LYS A 286 11.16 21.86 8.15
N GLN A 287 11.76 22.08 6.98
CA GLN A 287 12.03 23.43 6.47
C GLN A 287 10.75 24.29 6.42
N LEU A 288 9.68 23.75 5.83
CA LEU A 288 8.40 24.48 5.73
C LEU A 288 7.74 24.74 7.10
N ALA A 289 7.92 23.84 8.06
CA ALA A 289 7.39 23.99 9.42
C ALA A 289 8.15 25.03 10.25
N ASP A 290 9.47 25.15 10.05
CA ASP A 290 10.32 26.10 10.78
C ASP A 290 10.26 27.53 10.15
N GLU A 291 10.13 27.64 8.83
CA GLU A 291 10.14 28.92 8.08
C GLU A 291 8.86 29.77 8.21
N ASN A 292 7.77 29.22 8.77
CA ASN A 292 6.44 29.85 8.83
C ASN A 292 5.83 29.91 10.25
#